data_AF-A0A815AP56-F1
#
_entry.id   AF-A0A815AP56-F1
#
_cell.length_a   1.000
_cell.length_b   1.000
_cell.length_c   1.000
_cell.angle_alpha   90.00
_cell.angle_beta   90.00
_cell.angle_gamma   90.00
#
_symmetry.space_group_name_H-M   'P 1'
#
loop_
_entity.id
_entity.type
_entity.pdbx_description
1 polymer ?
#
loop_
_entity_poly.entity_id
_entity_poly.type
_entity_poly.pdbx_seq_one_letter_code
_entity_poly.pdbx_strand_id
1 'polypeptide(L)'
;MFNINFSAKIKEAEDHVKQGEKYLKTSLTKWKPDLDSAIEEYDKACTCYRIAEKYEQCRDLALKLAELQIQKGSTFFAGKSYEQAAQMTQQLQDLPTAAKYFDKAGQLYVGGGQRDSAAILYERCATQFQQFDRTIAIDFYLKGARLADQEDKADQAADLYEKAAMQILRTGDYPKTSELLETVTNLLTTLERYDRINRVILYRILLKLFNEDSVAGRNIFDQACRNYPTFDQWEERDYIEILLDAFDQDDKELISKRCRRGYFMAIEPEFVRLIKRWVLPDKKKEDEQQQKTTTSGVKPMQFDDEENDLR
;
A
#
# COMPACT_ATOMS: atom_id res chain seq x y z
N MET A 1 11.11 14.01 35.53
CA MET A 1 9.77 13.58 35.08
C MET A 1 8.81 14.73 35.32
N PHE A 2 8.32 15.39 34.27
CA PHE A 2 7.21 16.34 34.43
C PHE A 2 5.96 15.52 34.75
N ASN A 3 5.39 15.73 35.94
CA ASN A 3 4.15 15.05 36.34
C ASN A 3 3.00 15.78 35.65
N ILE A 4 2.58 15.28 34.48
CA ILE A 4 1.48 15.88 33.72
C ILE A 4 0.19 15.63 34.49
N ASN A 5 -0.45 16.69 34.96
CA ASN A 5 -1.74 16.60 35.64
C ASN A 5 -2.87 16.49 34.60
N PHE A 6 -3.21 15.26 34.21
CA PHE A 6 -4.28 15.00 33.24
C PHE A 6 -5.63 15.57 33.65
N SER A 7 -5.98 15.51 34.94
CA SER A 7 -7.25 16.08 35.45
C SER A 7 -7.31 17.60 35.23
N ALA A 8 -6.22 18.31 35.52
CA ALA A 8 -6.13 19.74 35.24
C ALA A 8 -6.29 20.06 33.75
N LYS A 9 -5.66 19.25 32.87
CA LYS A 9 -5.76 19.42 31.42
C LYS A 9 -7.16 19.13 30.86
N ILE A 10 -7.88 18.15 31.43
CA ILE A 10 -9.27 17.89 31.07
C ILE A 10 -10.14 19.09 31.42
N LYS A 11 -9.99 19.64 32.63
CA LYS A 11 -10.74 20.82 33.07
C LYS A 11 -10.45 22.04 32.19
N GLU A 12 -9.18 22.29 31.87
CA GLU A 12 -8.76 23.36 30.95
C GLU A 12 -9.40 23.19 29.56
N ALA A 13 -9.45 21.95 29.05
CA ALA A 13 -10.14 21.66 27.78
C ALA A 13 -11.64 21.97 27.86
N GLU A 14 -12.33 21.55 28.93
CA GLU A 14 -13.77 21.82 29.12
C GLU A 14 -14.08 23.32 29.22
N ASP A 15 -13.22 24.09 29.88
CA ASP A 15 -13.37 25.54 30.00
C ASP A 15 -13.21 26.24 28.64
N HIS A 16 -12.22 25.82 27.84
CA HIS A 16 -12.06 26.26 26.45
C HIS A 16 -13.27 25.86 25.57
N VAL A 17 -13.81 24.64 25.72
CA VAL A 17 -15.01 24.22 24.98
C VAL A 17 -16.21 25.12 25.33
N LYS A 18 -16.45 25.39 26.62
CA LYS A 18 -17.53 26.30 27.05
C LYS A 18 -17.37 27.70 26.48
N GLN A 19 -16.13 28.20 26.44
CA GLN A 19 -15.85 29.52 25.89
C GLN A 19 -16.05 29.56 24.37
N GLY A 20 -15.61 28.52 23.64
CA GLY A 20 -15.89 28.38 22.21
C GLY A 20 -17.39 28.33 21.90
N GLU A 21 -18.17 27.58 22.68
CA GLU A 21 -19.64 27.55 22.54
C GLU A 21 -20.28 28.91 22.79
N LYS A 22 -19.75 29.70 23.74
CA LYS A 22 -20.22 31.06 24.00
C LYS A 22 -19.97 31.98 22.80
N TYR A 23 -18.85 31.84 22.09
CA TYR A 23 -18.57 32.60 20.88
C TYR A 23 -19.51 32.23 19.72
N LEU A 24 -19.98 30.98 19.66
CA LEU A 24 -20.95 30.55 18.64
C LEU A 24 -22.38 31.04 18.90
N LYS A 25 -22.74 31.39 20.14
CA LYS A 25 -24.09 31.89 20.46
C LYS A 25 -24.33 33.27 19.83
N THR A 26 -25.50 33.40 19.21
CA THR A 26 -26.07 34.68 18.74
C THR A 26 -26.99 35.26 19.81
N SER A 27 -27.13 36.58 19.84
CA SER A 27 -28.01 37.30 20.75
C SER A 27 -28.70 38.46 20.02
N LEU A 28 -29.63 39.15 20.68
CA LEU A 28 -30.29 40.35 20.14
C LEU A 28 -29.31 41.47 19.73
N THR A 29 -28.07 41.44 20.24
CA THR A 29 -27.00 42.36 19.88
C THR A 29 -25.92 41.75 19.00
N LYS A 30 -25.91 40.41 18.82
CA LYS A 30 -24.94 39.66 18.01
C LYS A 30 -25.67 38.73 17.03
N TRP A 31 -25.87 39.23 15.82
CA TRP A 31 -26.63 38.55 14.76
C TRP A 31 -25.83 37.47 14.01
N LYS A 32 -24.50 37.44 14.14
CA LYS A 32 -23.63 36.41 13.54
C LYS A 32 -22.69 35.80 14.58
N PRO A 33 -22.50 34.45 14.58
CA PRO A 33 -21.51 33.79 15.42
C PRO A 33 -20.09 34.33 15.19
N ASP A 34 -19.28 34.32 16.25
CA ASP A 34 -17.84 34.62 16.14
C ASP A 34 -17.09 33.30 15.94
N LEU A 35 -16.91 32.94 14.66
CA LEU A 35 -16.29 31.67 14.29
C LEU A 35 -14.80 31.64 14.61
N ASP A 36 -14.11 32.77 14.46
CA ASP A 36 -12.65 32.85 14.65
C ASP A 36 -12.29 32.59 16.11
N SER A 37 -12.96 33.28 17.04
CA SER A 37 -12.73 33.08 18.47
C SER A 37 -13.17 31.68 18.92
N ALA A 38 -14.25 31.13 18.33
CA ALA A 38 -14.69 29.77 18.63
C ALA A 38 -13.66 28.71 18.19
N ILE A 39 -13.12 28.86 16.97
CA ILE A 39 -12.10 27.97 16.42
C ILE A 39 -10.83 28.01 17.29
N GLU A 40 -10.36 29.19 17.67
CA GLU A 40 -9.16 29.33 18.50
C GLU A 40 -9.31 28.61 19.85
N GLU A 41 -10.46 28.79 20.52
CA GLU A 41 -10.73 28.11 21.79
C GLU A 41 -10.86 26.59 21.62
N TYR A 42 -11.51 26.12 20.56
CA TYR A 42 -11.59 24.69 20.29
C TYR A 42 -10.24 24.06 19.95
N ASP A 43 -9.33 24.77 19.28
CA ASP A 43 -7.98 24.26 19.00
C ASP A 43 -7.15 24.09 20.29
N LYS A 44 -7.27 25.05 21.21
CA LYS A 44 -6.69 24.96 22.57
C LYS A 44 -7.27 23.77 23.34
N ALA A 45 -8.59 23.57 23.27
CA ALA A 45 -9.25 22.42 23.89
C ALA A 45 -8.80 21.09 23.29
N CYS A 46 -8.69 20.97 21.96
CA CYS A 46 -8.16 19.78 21.29
C CYS A 46 -6.76 19.45 21.77
N THR A 47 -5.88 20.45 21.90
CA THR A 47 -4.53 20.28 22.44
C THR A 47 -4.55 19.73 23.86
N CYS A 48 -5.42 20.28 24.72
CA CYS A 48 -5.56 19.81 26.10
C CYS A 48 -6.11 18.38 26.20
N TYR A 49 -7.15 18.04 25.42
CA TYR A 49 -7.68 16.67 25.37
C TYR A 49 -6.66 15.67 24.86
N ARG A 50 -5.87 16.03 23.84
CA ARG A 50 -4.79 15.17 23.32
C ARG A 50 -3.71 14.90 24.37
N ILE A 51 -3.29 15.92 25.13
CA ILE A 51 -2.32 15.76 26.23
C ILE A 51 -2.87 14.86 27.34
N ALA A 52 -4.17 14.96 27.63
CA ALA A 52 -4.85 14.15 28.63
C ALA A 52 -5.32 12.78 28.10
N GLU A 53 -4.90 12.39 26.90
CA GLU A 53 -5.26 11.12 26.24
C GLU A 53 -6.77 10.87 26.10
N LYS A 54 -7.56 11.96 26.07
CA LYS A 54 -8.99 11.97 25.79
C LYS A 54 -9.23 12.00 24.28
N TYR A 55 -8.82 10.92 23.61
CA TYR A 55 -8.81 10.84 22.15
C TYR A 55 -10.19 10.92 21.52
N GLU A 56 -11.22 10.36 22.16
CA GLU A 56 -12.61 10.45 21.68
C GLU A 56 -13.12 11.89 21.68
N GLN A 57 -12.96 12.59 22.81
CA GLN A 57 -13.32 14.00 22.93
C GLN A 57 -12.52 14.88 21.97
N CYS A 58 -11.22 14.61 21.83
CA CYS A 58 -10.36 15.33 20.89
C CYS A 58 -10.80 15.11 19.43
N ARG A 59 -11.12 13.87 19.05
CA ARG A 59 -11.61 13.52 17.70
C ARG A 59 -12.90 14.28 17.39
N ASP A 60 -13.90 14.19 18.27
CA ASP A 60 -15.21 14.77 18.03
C ASP A 60 -15.15 16.30 17.95
N LEU A 61 -14.30 16.91 18.79
CA LEU A 61 -14.05 18.35 18.74
C LEU A 61 -13.28 18.75 17.47
N ALA A 62 -12.31 17.95 17.03
CA ALA A 62 -11.58 18.19 15.78
C ALA A 62 -12.50 18.10 14.54
N LEU A 63 -13.50 17.20 14.55
CA LEU A 63 -14.52 17.16 13.50
C LEU A 63 -15.38 18.42 13.50
N LYS A 64 -15.81 18.89 14.69
CA LYS A 64 -16.53 20.16 14.84
C LYS A 64 -15.70 21.35 14.37
N LEU A 65 -14.40 21.38 14.67
CA LEU A 65 -13.47 22.38 14.16
C LEU A 65 -13.41 22.36 12.63
N ALA A 66 -13.34 21.18 12.03
CA ALA A 66 -13.35 21.03 10.58
C ALA A 66 -14.60 21.64 9.95
N GLU A 67 -15.78 21.40 10.52
CA GLU A 67 -17.04 21.98 10.05
C GLU A 67 -17.07 23.51 10.14
N LEU A 68 -16.58 24.08 11.25
CA LEU A 68 -16.47 25.54 11.40
C LEU A 68 -15.49 26.16 10.40
N GLN A 69 -14.37 25.49 10.14
CA GLN A 69 -13.39 25.95 9.13
C GLN A 69 -13.98 25.89 7.72
N ILE A 70 -14.77 24.86 7.39
CA ILE A 70 -15.52 24.78 6.12
C ILE A 70 -16.53 25.93 6.04
N GLN A 71 -17.27 26.20 7.11
CA GLN A 71 -18.23 27.31 7.15
C GLN A 71 -17.56 28.68 6.93
N LYS A 72 -16.34 28.85 7.43
CA LYS A 72 -15.51 30.04 7.18
C LYS A 72 -14.94 30.09 5.75
N GLY A 73 -15.00 28.99 5.00
CA GLY A 73 -14.42 28.86 3.67
C GLY A 73 -12.93 28.51 3.67
N SER A 74 -12.37 28.06 4.81
CA SER A 74 -10.97 27.63 4.89
C SER A 74 -10.81 26.12 4.75
N THR A 75 -10.66 25.67 3.51
CA THR A 75 -10.49 24.25 3.16
C THR A 75 -9.19 23.66 3.71
N PHE A 76 -8.09 24.43 3.75
CA PHE A 76 -6.80 23.97 4.30
C PHE A 76 -6.91 23.65 5.80
N PHE A 77 -7.42 24.58 6.61
CA PHE A 77 -7.53 24.37 8.05
C PHE A 77 -8.60 23.32 8.40
N ALA A 78 -9.64 23.20 7.57
CA ALA A 78 -10.58 22.08 7.66
C ALA A 78 -9.87 20.74 7.42
N GLY A 79 -9.02 20.64 6.38
CA GLY A 79 -8.20 19.46 6.11
C GLY A 79 -7.29 19.11 7.30
N LYS A 80 -6.63 20.10 7.90
CA LYS A 80 -5.81 19.90 9.11
C LYS A 80 -6.61 19.38 10.30
N SER A 81 -7.83 19.86 10.48
CA SER A 81 -8.72 19.39 11.55
C SER A 81 -9.16 17.94 11.31
N TYR A 82 -9.44 17.54 10.06
CA TYR A 82 -9.69 16.14 9.70
C TYR A 82 -8.45 15.25 9.88
N GLU A 83 -7.24 15.73 9.57
CA GLU A 83 -6.01 14.98 9.88
C GLU A 83 -5.85 14.73 11.38
N GLN A 84 -6.17 15.72 12.23
CA GLN A 84 -6.14 15.58 13.68
C GLN A 84 -7.17 14.55 14.15
N ALA A 85 -8.42 14.63 13.65
CA ALA A 85 -9.45 13.65 13.96
C ALA A 85 -9.04 12.23 13.54
N ALA A 86 -8.43 12.07 12.36
CA ALA A 86 -7.92 10.80 11.87
C ALA A 86 -6.83 10.22 12.80
N GLN A 87 -5.88 11.05 13.23
CA GLN A 87 -4.83 10.64 14.17
C GLN A 87 -5.40 10.18 15.52
N MET A 88 -6.39 10.90 16.06
CA MET A 88 -7.05 10.49 17.31
C MET A 88 -7.84 9.18 17.13
N THR A 89 -8.46 9.00 15.96
CA THR A 89 -9.17 7.77 15.62
C THR A 89 -8.21 6.57 15.48
N GLN A 90 -6.98 6.79 15.00
CA GLN A 90 -5.92 5.77 15.03
C GLN A 90 -5.52 5.39 16.47
N GLN A 91 -5.42 6.35 17.39
CA GLN A 91 -5.13 6.04 18.80
C GLN A 91 -6.22 5.16 19.42
N LEU A 92 -7.47 5.35 19.00
CA LEU A 92 -8.63 4.53 19.37
C LEU A 92 -8.69 3.17 18.64
N GLN A 93 -7.69 2.83 17.82
CA GLN A 93 -7.60 1.58 17.04
C GLN A 93 -8.70 1.40 15.97
N ASP A 94 -9.43 2.46 15.61
CA ASP A 94 -10.41 2.43 14.51
C ASP A 94 -9.77 2.88 13.19
N LEU A 95 -8.95 2.00 12.63
CA LEU A 95 -8.20 2.26 11.40
C LEU A 95 -9.08 2.54 10.17
N PRO A 96 -10.19 1.81 9.94
CA PRO A 96 -11.08 2.10 8.80
C PRO A 96 -11.69 3.50 8.86
N THR A 97 -12.14 3.96 10.04
CA THR A 97 -12.68 5.32 10.18
C THR A 97 -11.58 6.36 10.06
N ALA A 98 -10.39 6.12 10.60
CA ALA A 98 -9.25 7.02 10.43
C ALA A 98 -8.90 7.23 8.95
N ALA A 99 -8.92 6.16 8.13
CA ALA A 99 -8.70 6.27 6.69
C ALA A 99 -9.74 7.16 6.01
N LYS A 100 -11.03 7.06 6.39
CA LYS A 100 -12.08 7.95 5.85
C LYS A 100 -11.81 9.42 6.18
N TYR A 101 -11.32 9.72 7.39
CA TYR A 101 -10.98 11.09 7.77
C TYR A 101 -9.72 11.61 7.05
N PHE A 102 -8.69 10.78 6.87
CA PHE A 102 -7.55 11.16 6.03
C PHE A 102 -7.95 11.41 4.58
N ASP A 103 -8.82 10.58 4.00
CA ASP A 103 -9.33 10.77 2.65
C ASP A 103 -10.12 12.09 2.55
N LYS A 104 -10.95 12.40 3.55
CA LYS A 104 -11.68 13.66 3.61
C LYS A 104 -10.73 14.87 3.69
N ALA A 105 -9.64 14.77 4.47
CA ALA A 105 -8.61 15.80 4.52
C ALA A 105 -7.93 16.00 3.15
N GLY A 106 -7.57 14.91 2.46
CA GLY A 106 -6.99 14.96 1.12
C GLY A 106 -7.92 15.61 0.11
N GLN A 107 -9.21 15.25 0.12
CA GLN A 107 -10.23 15.87 -0.73
C GLN A 107 -10.39 17.38 -0.46
N LEU A 108 -10.31 17.82 0.80
CA LEU A 108 -10.36 19.24 1.16
C LEU A 108 -9.13 19.99 0.66
N TYR A 109 -7.94 19.41 0.75
CA TYR A 109 -6.74 20.00 0.16
C TYR A 109 -6.84 20.14 -1.36
N VAL A 110 -7.32 19.11 -2.07
CA VAL A 110 -7.57 19.20 -3.52
C VAL A 110 -8.60 20.28 -3.84
N GLY A 111 -9.73 20.31 -3.12
CA GLY A 111 -10.77 21.33 -3.28
C GLY A 111 -10.30 22.76 -2.96
N GLY A 112 -9.28 22.89 -2.11
CA GLY A 112 -8.58 24.15 -1.80
C GLY A 112 -7.43 24.50 -2.74
N GLY A 113 -7.18 23.72 -3.79
CA GLY A 113 -6.08 23.92 -4.73
C GLY A 113 -4.70 23.50 -4.22
N GLN A 114 -4.61 22.82 -3.07
CA GLN A 114 -3.36 22.35 -2.48
C GLN A 114 -3.09 20.87 -2.83
N ARG A 115 -3.04 20.55 -4.13
CA ARG A 115 -2.87 19.16 -4.60
C ARG A 115 -1.59 18.52 -4.10
N ASP A 116 -0.50 19.31 -4.01
CA ASP A 116 0.76 18.88 -3.40
C ASP A 116 0.61 18.41 -1.96
N SER A 117 -0.13 19.17 -1.14
CA SER A 117 -0.37 18.79 0.25
C SER A 117 -1.21 17.52 0.34
N ALA A 118 -2.16 17.32 -0.57
CA ALA A 118 -2.94 16.09 -0.68
C ALA A 118 -2.06 14.90 -1.09
N ALA A 119 -1.18 15.05 -2.08
CA ALA A 119 -0.28 13.98 -2.52
C ALA A 119 0.65 13.52 -1.38
N ILE A 120 1.27 14.48 -0.66
CA ILE A 120 2.12 14.21 0.51
C ILE A 120 1.31 13.50 1.61
N LEU A 121 0.09 13.96 1.87
CA LEU A 121 -0.79 13.33 2.85
C LEU A 121 -1.06 11.86 2.48
N TYR A 122 -1.48 11.60 1.25
CA TYR A 122 -1.80 10.25 0.80
C TYR A 122 -0.58 9.33 0.83
N GLU A 123 0.61 9.79 0.40
CA GLU A 123 1.83 8.98 0.49
C GLU A 123 2.19 8.60 1.93
N ARG A 124 2.12 9.59 2.84
CA ARG A 124 2.39 9.36 4.26
C ARG A 124 1.40 8.37 4.85
N CYS A 125 0.11 8.54 4.57
CA CYS A 125 -0.94 7.65 5.07
C CYS A 125 -0.79 6.25 4.46
N ALA A 126 -0.56 6.12 3.15
CA ALA A 126 -0.37 4.83 2.49
C ALA A 126 0.73 4.01 3.17
N THR A 127 1.87 4.64 3.47
CA THR A 127 3.00 4.01 4.17
C THR A 127 2.61 3.50 5.56
N GLN A 128 1.79 4.24 6.30
CA GLN A 128 1.28 3.78 7.60
C GLN A 128 0.32 2.59 7.45
N PHE A 129 -0.60 2.66 6.49
CA PHE A 129 -1.61 1.62 6.27
C PHE A 129 -1.06 0.34 5.65
N GLN A 130 0.13 0.34 5.03
CA GLN A 130 0.77 -0.86 4.48
C GLN A 130 0.83 -2.03 5.48
N GLN A 131 0.97 -1.75 6.77
CA GLN A 131 1.08 -2.76 7.83
C GLN A 131 -0.28 -3.28 8.33
N PHE A 132 -1.36 -2.52 8.09
CA PHE A 132 -2.67 -2.79 8.69
C PHE A 132 -3.72 -3.17 7.65
N ASP A 133 -3.80 -2.42 6.56
CA ASP A 133 -4.76 -2.62 5.48
C ASP A 133 -4.11 -2.25 4.14
N ARG A 134 -3.82 -3.29 3.37
CA ARG A 134 -3.19 -3.15 2.06
C ARG A 134 -4.09 -2.47 1.04
N THR A 135 -5.41 -2.69 1.12
CA THR A 135 -6.36 -2.10 0.17
C THR A 135 -6.38 -0.59 0.31
N ILE A 136 -6.37 -0.10 1.56
CA ILE A 136 -6.27 1.33 1.86
C ILE A 136 -4.91 1.89 1.40
N ALA A 137 -3.82 1.16 1.66
CA ALA A 137 -2.49 1.59 1.21
C ALA A 137 -2.41 1.73 -0.32
N ILE A 138 -2.95 0.77 -1.07
CA ILE A 138 -3.02 0.82 -2.54
C ILE A 138 -3.83 2.04 -2.99
N ASP A 139 -5.03 2.23 -2.46
CA ASP A 139 -5.90 3.37 -2.82
C ASP A 139 -5.19 4.71 -2.59
N PHE A 140 -4.53 4.88 -1.45
CA PHE A 140 -3.81 6.10 -1.13
C PHE A 140 -2.57 6.32 -2.01
N TYR A 141 -1.76 5.28 -2.28
CA TYR A 141 -0.65 5.44 -3.24
C TYR A 141 -1.16 5.86 -4.62
N LEU A 142 -2.25 5.27 -5.11
CA LEU A 142 -2.84 5.62 -6.41
C LEU A 142 -3.41 7.04 -6.42
N LYS A 143 -4.07 7.49 -5.34
CA LYS A 143 -4.55 8.88 -5.21
C LYS A 143 -3.39 9.86 -5.22
N GLY A 144 -2.33 9.58 -4.45
CA GLY A 144 -1.11 10.40 -4.44
C GLY A 144 -0.43 10.45 -5.80
N ALA A 145 -0.28 9.30 -6.46
CA ALA A 145 0.35 9.20 -7.78
C ALA A 145 -0.38 10.05 -8.83
N ARG A 146 -1.72 9.95 -8.89
CA ARG A 146 -2.55 10.74 -9.80
C ARG A 146 -2.45 12.24 -9.56
N LEU A 147 -2.37 12.65 -8.29
CA LEU A 147 -2.20 14.06 -7.96
C LEU A 147 -0.81 14.59 -8.34
N ALA A 148 0.24 13.79 -8.10
CA ALA A 148 1.59 14.15 -8.54
C ALA A 148 1.68 14.25 -10.07
N ASP A 149 1.05 13.32 -10.79
CA ASP A 149 0.99 13.32 -12.25
C ASP A 149 0.26 14.56 -12.80
N GLN A 150 -0.87 14.94 -12.19
CA GLN A 150 -1.63 16.16 -12.54
C GLN A 150 -0.88 17.47 -12.29
N GLU A 151 0.13 17.46 -11.41
CA GLU A 151 0.96 18.63 -11.08
C GLU A 151 2.33 18.55 -11.78
N ASP A 152 2.44 17.76 -12.86
CA ASP A 152 3.65 17.57 -13.68
C ASP A 152 4.88 17.04 -12.89
N LYS A 153 4.64 16.35 -11.77
CA LYS A 153 5.67 15.72 -10.93
C LYS A 153 5.84 14.26 -11.29
N ALA A 154 6.17 13.99 -12.55
CA ALA A 154 6.24 12.64 -13.10
C ALA A 154 7.19 11.70 -12.32
N ASP A 155 8.29 12.21 -11.75
CA ASP A 155 9.23 11.40 -10.95
C ASP A 155 8.58 10.90 -9.66
N GLN A 156 7.87 11.77 -8.96
CA GLN A 156 7.08 11.41 -7.78
C GLN A 156 5.90 10.51 -8.14
N ALA A 157 5.24 10.75 -9.27
CA ALA A 157 4.15 9.90 -9.75
C ALA A 157 4.66 8.47 -10.03
N ALA A 158 5.81 8.33 -10.71
CA ALA A 158 6.44 7.05 -10.98
C ALA A 158 6.76 6.29 -9.68
N ASP A 159 7.33 6.95 -8.67
CA ASP A 159 7.60 6.36 -7.35
C ASP A 159 6.33 5.82 -6.67
N LEU A 160 5.25 6.60 -6.70
CA LEU A 160 4.00 6.23 -6.04
C LEU A 160 3.27 5.11 -6.79
N TYR A 161 3.28 5.11 -8.13
CA TYR A 161 2.75 4.01 -8.93
C TYR A 161 3.56 2.73 -8.73
N GLU A 162 4.89 2.81 -8.63
CA GLU A 162 5.75 1.65 -8.35
C GLU A 162 5.45 1.06 -6.96
N LYS A 163 5.33 1.91 -5.92
CA LYS A 163 4.90 1.48 -4.57
C LYS A 163 3.52 0.82 -4.58
N ALA A 164 2.56 1.37 -5.32
CA ALA A 164 1.24 0.75 -5.50
C ALA A 164 1.34 -0.60 -6.20
N ALA A 165 2.13 -0.71 -7.27
CA ALA A 165 2.35 -1.94 -8.02
C ALA A 165 2.92 -3.06 -7.12
N MET A 166 3.86 -2.72 -6.23
CA MET A 166 4.40 -3.67 -5.25
C MET A 166 3.33 -4.17 -4.27
N GLN A 167 2.44 -3.29 -3.79
CA GLN A 167 1.35 -3.73 -2.92
C GLN A 167 0.34 -4.62 -3.66
N ILE A 168 -0.03 -4.26 -4.89
CA ILE A 168 -0.95 -5.05 -5.74
C ILE A 168 -0.33 -6.42 -6.08
N LEU A 169 0.99 -6.49 -6.32
CA LEU A 169 1.68 -7.74 -6.58
C LEU A 169 1.48 -8.74 -5.43
N ARG A 170 1.49 -8.24 -4.18
CA ARG A 170 1.26 -9.08 -2.99
C ARG A 170 -0.18 -9.60 -2.88
N THR A 171 -1.16 -9.00 -3.55
CA THR A 171 -2.54 -9.54 -3.60
C THR A 171 -2.71 -10.59 -4.69
N GLY A 172 -1.72 -10.74 -5.59
CA GLY A 172 -1.76 -11.69 -6.71
C GLY A 172 -2.45 -11.14 -7.97
N ASP A 173 -2.79 -9.85 -8.00
CA ASP A 173 -3.38 -9.22 -9.18
C ASP A 173 -2.29 -8.80 -10.19
N TYR A 174 -1.73 -9.80 -10.87
CA TYR A 174 -0.66 -9.58 -11.85
C TYR A 174 -1.07 -8.70 -13.03
N PRO A 175 -2.28 -8.80 -13.61
CA PRO A 175 -2.71 -7.89 -14.67
C PRO A 175 -2.60 -6.43 -14.23
N LYS A 176 -3.14 -6.09 -13.06
CA LYS A 176 -3.09 -4.73 -12.52
C LYS A 176 -1.67 -4.27 -12.18
N THR A 177 -0.83 -5.17 -11.63
CA THR A 177 0.60 -4.86 -11.42
C THR A 177 1.29 -4.55 -12.75
N SER A 178 1.01 -5.31 -13.82
CA SER A 178 1.59 -5.09 -15.14
C SER A 178 1.21 -3.73 -15.72
N GLU A 179 -0.06 -3.33 -15.61
CA GLU A 179 -0.56 -2.02 -16.06
C GLU A 179 0.18 -0.86 -15.36
N LEU A 180 0.37 -0.98 -14.04
CA LEU A 180 1.08 0.05 -13.27
C LEU A 180 2.57 0.12 -13.60
N LEU A 181 3.25 -1.03 -13.74
CA LEU A 181 4.67 -1.03 -14.12
C LEU A 181 4.90 -0.49 -15.54
N GLU A 182 3.95 -0.69 -16.45
CA GLU A 182 3.97 -0.06 -17.77
C GLU A 182 3.78 1.46 -17.67
N THR A 183 2.86 1.93 -16.83
CA THR A 183 2.69 3.36 -16.53
C THR A 183 3.99 3.96 -15.99
N VAL A 184 4.65 3.29 -15.05
CA VAL A 184 5.96 3.70 -14.51
C VAL A 184 7.03 3.74 -15.61
N THR A 185 7.09 2.72 -16.48
CA THR A 185 8.04 2.69 -17.60
C THR A 185 7.85 3.90 -18.53
N ASN A 186 6.61 4.26 -18.84
CA ASN A 186 6.29 5.39 -19.72
C ASN A 186 6.66 6.73 -19.08
N LEU A 187 6.38 6.92 -17.79
CA LEU A 187 6.78 8.12 -17.04
C LEU A 187 8.31 8.25 -17.00
N LEU A 188 9.03 7.19 -16.64
CA LEU A 188 10.49 7.21 -16.58
C LEU A 188 11.14 7.41 -17.95
N THR A 189 10.53 6.88 -19.02
CA THR A 189 11.00 7.10 -20.40
C THR A 189 10.89 8.58 -20.77
N THR A 190 9.77 9.22 -20.44
CA THR A 190 9.55 10.66 -20.66
C THR A 190 10.56 11.51 -19.89
N LEU A 191 10.97 11.06 -18.71
CA LEU A 191 11.97 11.72 -17.86
C LEU A 191 13.42 11.36 -18.20
N GLU A 192 13.66 10.47 -19.17
CA GLU A 192 14.99 9.96 -19.52
C GLU A 192 15.74 9.32 -18.31
N ARG A 193 14.99 8.74 -17.36
CA ARG A 193 15.51 8.09 -16.13
C ARG A 193 15.89 6.62 -16.38
N TYR A 194 16.86 6.43 -17.28
CA TYR A 194 17.20 5.12 -17.82
C TYR A 194 17.79 4.11 -16.80
N ASP A 195 18.42 4.60 -15.73
CA ASP A 195 18.95 3.78 -14.63
C ASP A 195 17.85 3.00 -13.89
N ARG A 196 16.68 3.63 -13.71
CA ARG A 196 15.52 3.03 -13.06
C ARG A 196 14.72 2.13 -13.99
N ILE A 197 14.63 2.50 -15.27
CA ILE A 197 13.88 1.76 -16.30
C ILE A 197 14.32 0.29 -16.34
N ASN A 198 15.63 0.02 -16.26
CA ASN A 198 16.16 -1.34 -16.33
C ASN A 198 15.53 -2.29 -15.29
N ARG A 199 15.36 -1.81 -14.05
CA ARG A 199 14.73 -2.59 -12.97
C ARG A 199 13.23 -2.81 -13.20
N VAL A 200 12.52 -1.79 -13.66
CA VAL A 200 11.09 -1.88 -13.95
C VAL A 200 10.84 -2.88 -15.11
N ILE A 201 11.71 -2.87 -16.12
CA ILE A 201 11.65 -3.84 -17.23
C ILE A 201 11.88 -5.27 -16.72
N LEU A 202 12.88 -5.48 -15.87
CA LEU A 202 13.09 -6.78 -15.21
C LEU A 202 11.81 -7.25 -14.51
N TYR A 203 11.16 -6.38 -13.73
CA TYR A 203 9.92 -6.70 -13.01
C TYR A 203 8.78 -7.09 -13.95
N ARG A 204 8.63 -6.39 -15.08
CA ARG A 204 7.65 -6.73 -16.11
C ARG A 204 7.94 -8.09 -16.76
N ILE A 205 9.21 -8.40 -17.06
CA ILE A 205 9.62 -9.70 -17.61
C ILE A 205 9.32 -10.83 -16.61
N LEU A 206 9.76 -10.68 -15.35
CA LEU A 206 9.51 -11.68 -14.31
C LEU A 206 8.01 -11.93 -14.12
N LEU A 207 7.19 -10.87 -14.15
CA LEU A 207 5.74 -10.99 -14.01
C LEU A 207 5.12 -11.83 -15.14
N LYS A 208 5.59 -11.66 -16.39
CA LYS A 208 5.13 -12.47 -17.53
C LYS A 208 5.58 -13.93 -17.41
N LEU A 209 6.86 -14.15 -17.08
CA LEU A 209 7.41 -15.49 -16.94
C LEU A 209 6.70 -16.30 -15.86
N PHE A 210 6.48 -15.71 -14.67
CA PHE A 210 5.78 -16.39 -13.58
C PHE A 210 4.26 -16.46 -13.75
N ASN A 211 3.73 -15.87 -14.82
CA ASN A 211 2.36 -16.05 -15.28
C ASN A 211 2.29 -16.95 -16.54
N GLU A 212 3.31 -17.78 -16.75
CA GLU A 212 3.38 -18.79 -17.83
C GLU A 212 3.29 -18.19 -19.25
N ASP A 213 3.70 -16.93 -19.42
CA ASP A 213 3.71 -16.21 -20.69
C ASP A 213 5.15 -15.84 -21.08
N SER A 214 5.96 -16.87 -21.40
CA SER A 214 7.37 -16.68 -21.76
C SER A 214 7.53 -15.86 -23.04
N VAL A 215 6.61 -16.02 -24.00
CA VAL A 215 6.59 -15.27 -25.26
C VAL A 215 6.42 -13.77 -24.99
N ALA A 216 5.48 -13.36 -24.14
CA ALA A 216 5.38 -11.95 -23.76
C ALA A 216 6.61 -11.47 -22.98
N GLY A 217 7.19 -12.31 -22.12
CA GLY A 217 8.44 -12.00 -21.43
C GLY A 217 9.60 -11.71 -22.40
N ARG A 218 9.81 -12.58 -23.40
CA ARG A 218 10.81 -12.41 -24.46
C ARG A 218 10.53 -11.16 -25.30
N ASN A 219 9.27 -10.91 -25.65
CA ASN A 219 8.90 -9.71 -26.40
C ASN A 219 9.24 -8.41 -25.64
N ILE A 220 9.01 -8.36 -24.32
CA ILE A 220 9.38 -7.21 -23.50
C ILE A 220 10.91 -7.04 -23.47
N PHE A 221 11.66 -8.13 -23.32
CA PHE A 221 13.12 -8.13 -23.36
C PHE A 221 13.67 -7.59 -24.69
N ASP A 222 13.19 -8.12 -25.82
CA ASP A 222 13.64 -7.71 -27.15
C ASP A 222 13.31 -6.24 -27.44
N GLN A 223 12.12 -5.79 -27.05
CA GLN A 223 11.74 -4.37 -27.16
C GLN A 223 12.63 -3.50 -26.29
N ALA A 224 12.96 -3.95 -25.07
CA ALA A 224 13.82 -3.22 -24.17
C ALA A 224 15.23 -3.02 -24.73
N CYS A 225 15.85 -4.08 -25.28
CA CYS A 225 17.18 -3.98 -25.89
C CYS A 225 17.20 -3.01 -27.09
N ARG A 226 16.10 -2.91 -27.86
CA ARG A 226 16.01 -1.98 -28.99
C ARG A 226 15.77 -0.54 -28.57
N ASN A 227 14.95 -0.33 -27.54
CA ASN A 227 14.44 0.99 -27.18
C ASN A 227 15.30 1.68 -26.11
N TYR A 228 16.03 0.92 -25.28
CA TYR A 228 16.79 1.44 -24.15
C TYR A 228 18.25 0.98 -24.23
N PRO A 229 19.16 1.82 -24.74
CA PRO A 229 20.59 1.50 -24.81
C PRO A 229 21.19 1.10 -23.45
N THR A 230 20.70 1.69 -22.37
CA THR A 230 21.11 1.35 -21.00
C THR A 230 20.69 -0.05 -20.57
N PHE A 231 19.61 -0.60 -21.13
CA PHE A 231 19.18 -1.97 -20.85
C PHE A 231 20.01 -2.96 -21.66
N ASP A 232 20.26 -2.64 -22.94
CA ASP A 232 21.08 -3.49 -23.81
C ASP A 232 22.52 -3.63 -23.30
N GLN A 233 23.08 -2.54 -22.75
CA GLN A 233 24.43 -2.53 -22.18
C GLN A 233 24.46 -2.91 -20.69
N TRP A 234 23.32 -3.29 -20.11
CA TRP A 234 23.23 -3.61 -18.69
C TRP A 234 23.92 -4.93 -18.39
N GLU A 235 24.87 -4.95 -17.45
CA GLU A 235 25.63 -6.17 -17.11
C GLU A 235 24.71 -7.32 -16.71
N GLU A 236 23.58 -7.02 -16.06
CA GLU A 236 22.65 -8.03 -15.61
C GLU A 236 21.63 -8.49 -16.65
N ARG A 237 21.61 -7.89 -17.85
CA ARG A 237 20.80 -8.32 -18.99
C ARG A 237 21.04 -9.79 -19.33
N ASP A 238 22.30 -10.23 -19.32
CA ASP A 238 22.67 -11.61 -19.65
C ASP A 238 22.05 -12.62 -18.68
N TYR A 239 21.87 -12.25 -17.41
CA TYR A 239 21.18 -13.11 -16.44
C TYR A 239 19.69 -13.26 -16.75
N ILE A 240 19.07 -12.23 -17.32
CA ILE A 240 17.67 -12.24 -17.74
C ILE A 240 17.51 -13.10 -18.99
N GLU A 241 18.40 -12.95 -19.98
CA GLU A 241 18.38 -13.76 -21.20
C GLU A 241 18.55 -15.25 -20.91
N ILE A 242 19.53 -15.61 -20.08
CA ILE A 242 19.73 -17.01 -19.65
C ILE A 242 18.51 -17.57 -18.90
N LEU A 243 17.77 -16.73 -18.17
CA LEU A 243 16.54 -17.13 -17.51
C LEU A 243 15.43 -17.37 -18.53
N LEU A 244 15.25 -16.48 -19.51
CA LEU A 244 14.29 -16.63 -20.60
C LEU A 244 14.53 -17.91 -21.40
N ASP A 245 15.78 -18.22 -21.75
CA ASP A 245 16.13 -19.45 -22.45
C ASP A 245 15.73 -20.72 -21.68
N ALA A 246 15.84 -20.68 -20.34
CA ALA A 246 15.41 -21.80 -19.50
C ALA A 246 13.88 -21.95 -19.47
N PHE A 247 13.13 -20.84 -19.52
CA PHE A 247 11.67 -20.87 -19.68
C PHE A 247 11.25 -21.39 -21.05
N ASP A 248 11.94 -21.01 -22.12
CA ASP A 248 11.65 -21.50 -23.48
C ASP A 248 11.91 -23.00 -23.64
N GLN A 249 12.83 -23.56 -22.85
CA GLN A 249 13.13 -25.00 -22.79
C GLN A 249 12.18 -25.78 -21.87
N ASP A 250 11.30 -25.11 -21.12
CA ASP A 250 10.47 -25.68 -20.04
C ASP A 250 11.29 -26.49 -19.02
N ASP A 251 12.55 -26.12 -18.80
CA ASP A 251 13.45 -26.80 -17.86
C ASP A 251 13.29 -26.20 -16.44
N LYS A 252 12.38 -26.79 -15.66
CA LYS A 252 12.06 -26.35 -14.30
C LYS A 252 13.25 -26.40 -13.34
N GLU A 253 14.17 -27.36 -13.51
CA GLU A 253 15.36 -27.45 -12.66
C GLU A 253 16.32 -26.31 -12.97
N LEU A 254 16.52 -26.03 -14.26
CA LEU A 254 17.34 -24.92 -14.71
C LEU A 254 16.74 -23.57 -14.28
N ILE A 255 15.44 -23.34 -14.47
CA ILE A 255 14.76 -22.12 -14.02
C ILE A 255 14.96 -21.92 -12.51
N SER A 256 14.69 -22.95 -11.71
CA SER A 256 14.91 -22.95 -10.26
C SER A 256 16.34 -22.55 -9.88
N LYS A 257 17.34 -23.13 -10.56
CA LYS A 257 18.75 -22.82 -10.35
C LYS A 257 19.10 -21.38 -10.75
N ARG A 258 18.56 -20.86 -11.86
CA ARG A 258 18.82 -19.48 -12.33
C ARG A 258 18.21 -18.45 -11.39
N CYS A 259 16.96 -18.66 -10.98
CA CYS A 259 16.25 -17.78 -10.05
C CYS A 259 16.93 -17.65 -8.68
N ARG A 260 17.66 -18.67 -8.21
CA ARG A 260 18.37 -18.66 -6.92
C ARG A 260 19.71 -17.89 -6.94
N ARG A 261 20.13 -17.35 -8.09
CA ARG A 261 21.33 -16.51 -8.17
C ARG A 261 21.18 -15.25 -7.31
N GLY A 262 22.30 -14.77 -6.76
CA GLY A 262 22.33 -13.62 -5.85
C GLY A 262 21.63 -12.37 -6.42
N TYR A 263 21.76 -12.14 -7.73
CA TYR A 263 21.09 -11.05 -8.44
C TYR A 263 19.56 -11.05 -8.23
N PHE A 264 18.87 -12.12 -8.62
CA PHE A 264 17.41 -12.24 -8.50
C PHE A 264 16.93 -12.34 -7.04
N MET A 265 17.83 -12.66 -6.10
CA MET A 265 17.52 -12.71 -4.67
C MET A 265 17.77 -11.36 -3.96
N ALA A 266 18.33 -10.38 -4.66
CA ALA A 266 18.65 -9.04 -4.14
C ALA A 266 17.76 -7.92 -4.74
N ILE A 267 16.74 -8.28 -5.53
CA ILE A 267 15.73 -7.35 -6.07
C ILE A 267 14.63 -7.04 -5.02
N GLU A 268 13.57 -6.33 -5.44
CA GLU A 268 12.45 -5.99 -4.56
C GLU A 268 11.90 -7.21 -3.81
N PRO A 269 11.67 -7.12 -2.48
CA PRO A 269 11.24 -8.26 -1.66
C PRO A 269 9.97 -8.95 -2.14
N GLU A 270 9.09 -8.21 -2.80
CA GLU A 270 7.86 -8.65 -3.43
C GLU A 270 8.14 -9.64 -4.56
N PHE A 271 9.07 -9.30 -5.45
CA PHE A 271 9.51 -10.18 -6.52
C PHE A 271 10.33 -11.35 -5.98
N VAL A 272 11.18 -11.14 -4.97
CA VAL A 272 11.89 -12.25 -4.31
C VAL A 272 10.90 -13.27 -3.73
N ARG A 273 9.80 -12.81 -3.13
CA ARG A 273 8.73 -13.70 -2.64
C ARG A 273 7.99 -14.40 -3.78
N LEU A 274 7.70 -13.71 -4.87
CA LEU A 274 7.10 -14.32 -6.06
C LEU A 274 8.00 -15.44 -6.61
N ILE A 275 9.29 -15.16 -6.81
CA ILE A 275 10.28 -16.12 -7.27
C ILE A 275 10.34 -17.32 -6.32
N LYS A 276 10.47 -17.10 -5.01
CA LYS A 276 10.52 -18.19 -4.03
C LYS A 276 9.25 -19.04 -4.06
N ARG A 277 8.08 -18.43 -4.20
CA ARG A 277 6.81 -19.17 -4.31
C ARG A 277 6.76 -20.05 -5.55
N TRP A 278 7.30 -19.58 -6.67
CA TRP A 278 7.32 -20.35 -7.92
C TRP A 278 8.38 -21.46 -7.90
N VAL A 279 9.55 -21.18 -7.32
CA VAL A 279 10.72 -22.08 -7.28
C VAL A 279 10.63 -23.16 -6.18
N LEU A 280 9.79 -22.97 -5.16
CA LEU A 280 9.54 -23.98 -4.15
C LEU A 280 8.59 -25.05 -4.72
N PRO A 281 8.97 -26.35 -4.69
CA PRO A 281 8.01 -27.41 -5.01
C PRO A 281 6.86 -27.35 -4.02
N ASP A 282 5.63 -27.51 -4.52
CA ASP A 282 4.44 -27.77 -3.71
C ASP A 282 4.74 -28.97 -2.80
N LYS A 283 5.14 -28.74 -1.54
CA LYS A 283 5.28 -29.84 -0.56
C LYS A 283 4.03 -30.71 -0.45
N LYS A 284 2.86 -30.15 -0.82
CA LYS A 284 1.58 -30.87 -0.88
C LYS A 284 1.52 -31.98 -1.96
N LYS A 285 2.26 -31.84 -3.07
CA LYS A 285 2.26 -32.85 -4.15
C LYS A 285 3.26 -33.98 -3.92
N GLU A 286 4.33 -33.71 -3.17
CA GLU A 286 5.32 -34.73 -2.77
C GLU A 286 4.74 -35.67 -1.70
N ASP A 287 3.97 -35.16 -0.74
CA ASP A 287 3.32 -35.97 0.29
C ASP A 287 2.19 -36.86 -0.30
N GLU A 288 1.43 -36.37 -1.29
CA GLU A 288 0.41 -37.16 -2.01
C GLU A 288 1.03 -38.25 -2.91
N GLN A 289 2.21 -38.03 -3.48
CA GLN A 289 2.94 -39.03 -4.27
C GLN A 289 3.67 -40.06 -3.39
N GLN A 290 4.13 -39.67 -2.20
CA GLN A 290 4.72 -40.60 -1.22
C GLN A 290 3.64 -41.46 -0.51
N GLN A 291 2.43 -40.95 -0.30
CA GLN A 291 1.31 -41.77 0.19
C GLN A 291 0.78 -42.77 -0.87
N LYS A 292 0.79 -42.41 -2.16
CA LYS A 292 0.40 -43.35 -3.23
C LYS A 292 1.40 -44.47 -3.46
N THR A 293 2.70 -44.24 -3.24
CA THR A 293 3.76 -45.25 -3.41
C THR A 293 3.92 -46.18 -2.20
N THR A 294 3.54 -45.74 -1.00
CA THR A 294 3.54 -46.59 0.21
C THR A 294 2.33 -47.51 0.32
N THR A 295 1.20 -47.17 -0.34
CA THR A 295 -0.03 -47.98 -0.28
C THR A 295 -0.06 -49.12 -1.31
N SER A 296 0.82 -49.13 -2.32
CA SER A 296 0.85 -50.19 -3.36
C SER A 296 1.73 -51.41 -3.01
N GLY A 297 2.25 -51.50 -1.78
CA GLY A 297 3.25 -52.51 -1.39
C GLY A 297 2.79 -53.64 -0.47
N VAL A 298 1.55 -53.65 0.02
CA VAL A 298 1.07 -54.71 0.93
C VAL A 298 0.09 -55.62 0.19
N LYS A 299 0.59 -56.74 -0.33
CA LYS A 299 -0.26 -57.90 -0.67
C LYS A 299 -0.85 -58.45 0.63
N PRO A 300 -2.17 -58.62 0.78
CA PRO A 300 -2.72 -59.39 1.87
C PRO A 300 -2.31 -60.86 1.69
N MET A 301 -1.72 -61.43 2.73
CA MET A 301 -1.50 -62.87 2.86
C MET A 301 -2.88 -63.55 2.92
N GLN A 302 -3.22 -64.30 1.88
CA GLN A 302 -4.42 -65.15 1.85
C GLN A 302 -4.21 -66.30 2.86
N PHE A 303 -5.17 -66.46 3.76
CA PHE A 303 -5.35 -67.70 4.51
C PHE A 303 -6.26 -68.59 3.66
N ASP A 304 -5.73 -69.74 3.26
CA ASP A 304 -6.47 -70.81 2.61
C ASP A 304 -7.31 -71.53 3.68
N ASP A 305 -8.63 -71.36 3.63
CA ASP A 305 -9.57 -72.26 4.30
C ASP A 305 -10.00 -73.31 3.27
N GLU A 306 -9.39 -74.50 3.33
CA GLU A 306 -9.88 -75.70 2.67
C GLU A 306 -11.12 -76.22 3.40
N GLU A 307 -12.27 -76.12 2.75
CA GLU A 307 -13.49 -76.83 3.10
C GLU A 307 -13.68 -77.99 2.11
N ASN A 308 -13.52 -79.24 2.58
CA ASN A 308 -14.36 -80.39 2.19
C ASN A 308 -13.92 -81.69 2.89
N ASP A 309 -14.81 -82.28 3.71
CA ASP A 309 -15.69 -83.39 3.29
C ASP A 309 -16.08 -84.31 4.47
N LEU A 310 -17.40 -84.38 4.71
CA LEU A 310 -18.23 -85.56 4.99
C LEU A 310 -17.60 -86.81 5.67
N ARG A 311 -17.83 -86.96 6.98
CA ARG A 311 -18.53 -88.07 7.69
C ARG A 311 -18.10 -88.21 9.14
#